data_AF-A0A1E7LA49-F1
#
_entry.id   AF-A0A1E7LA49-F1
#
_cell.length_a   1.000
_cell.length_b   1.000
_cell.length_c   1.000
_cell.angle_alpha   90.00
_cell.angle_beta   90.00
_cell.angle_gamma   90.00
#
_symmetry.space_group_name_H-M   'P 1'
#
loop_
_entity.id
_entity.type
_entity.pdbx_description
1 polymer ?
#
loop_
_entity_poly.entity_id
_entity_poly.type
_entity_poly.pdbx_seq_one_letter_code
_entity_poly.pdbx_strand_id
1 'polypeptide(L)'
;MALTPEQRREQMNKLTPKWVPLSNSDQLDLEALAKELMAARAHKGERITANTLIRIGVKAVLRHQSGLAGDTEAELREKFLAYLSGEDQHRDGTHD
;
A
#
# COMPACT_ATOMS: atom_id res chain seq x y z
N MET A 1 1.47 -2.73 -26.99
CA MET A 1 2.46 -3.85 -26.99
C MET A 1 3.06 -3.95 -25.59
N ALA A 2 3.11 -5.14 -25.00
CA ALA A 2 3.74 -5.33 -23.69
C ALA A 2 5.28 -5.34 -23.81
N LEU A 3 5.98 -4.75 -22.83
CA LEU A 3 7.44 -4.75 -22.79
C LEU A 3 7.98 -6.18 -22.70
N THR A 4 9.04 -6.47 -23.45
CA THR A 4 9.80 -7.71 -23.33
C THR A 4 10.48 -7.80 -21.95
N PRO A 5 10.86 -9.00 -21.47
CA PRO A 5 11.56 -9.17 -20.19
C PRO A 5 12.85 -8.34 -20.08
N GLU A 6 13.62 -8.24 -21.16
CA GLU A 6 14.85 -7.44 -21.21
C GLU A 6 14.56 -5.94 -21.09
N GLN A 7 13.58 -5.44 -21.85
CA GLN A 7 13.15 -4.05 -21.76
C GLN A 7 12.63 -3.70 -20.36
N ARG A 8 11.91 -4.62 -19.70
CA ARG A 8 11.45 -4.43 -18.31
C ARG A 8 12.63 -4.35 -17.35
N ARG A 9 13.64 -5.21 -17.52
CA ARG A 9 14.84 -5.24 -16.67
C ARG A 9 15.69 -3.98 -16.84
N GLU A 10 15.84 -3.50 -18.08
CA GLU A 10 16.53 -2.24 -18.36
C GLU A 10 15.77 -1.04 -17.76
N GLN A 11 14.43 -1.04 -17.86
CA GLN A 11 13.61 0.00 -17.27
C GLN A 11 13.67 -0.03 -15.73
N MET A 12 13.70 -1.22 -15.12
CA MET A 12 13.92 -1.37 -13.67
C MET A 12 15.30 -0.86 -13.23
N ASN A 13 16.35 -1.12 -14.02
CA ASN A 13 17.71 -0.63 -13.72
C ASN A 13 17.81 0.91 -13.79
N LYS A 14 16.90 1.58 -14.49
CA LYS A 14 16.79 3.04 -14.54
C LYS A 14 16.02 3.62 -13.34
N LEU A 15 15.33 2.81 -12.56
CA LEU A 15 14.59 3.29 -11.39
C LEU A 15 15.55 3.50 -10.22
N THR A 16 15.60 4.73 -9.70
CA THR A 16 16.26 5.01 -8.43
C THR A 16 15.30 4.72 -7.28
N PRO A 17 15.80 4.19 -6.14
CA PRO A 17 14.99 4.08 -4.94
C PRO A 17 14.44 5.45 -4.55
N LYS A 18 13.13 5.53 -4.35
CA LYS A 18 12.50 6.74 -3.80
C LYS A 18 12.62 6.68 -2.28
N TRP A 19 13.18 7.74 -1.71
CA TRP A 19 13.14 7.97 -0.26
C TRP A 19 11.99 8.93 0.05
N VAL A 20 11.16 8.56 1.01
CA VAL A 20 10.02 9.37 1.45
C VAL A 20 10.08 9.46 2.97
N PRO A 21 10.15 10.67 3.55
CA PRO A 21 10.11 10.84 5.00
C PRO A 21 8.72 10.45 5.51
N LEU A 22 8.67 9.69 6.60
CA LEU A 22 7.45 9.45 7.36
C LEU A 22 7.38 10.42 8.54
N SER A 23 6.16 10.73 8.99
CA SER A 23 6.00 11.45 10.24
C SER A 23 6.47 10.60 11.42
N ASN A 24 6.89 11.25 12.52
CA ASN A 24 7.32 10.54 13.73
C ASN A 24 6.20 9.66 14.32
N SER A 25 4.94 10.09 14.19
CA SER A 25 3.78 9.30 14.60
C SER A 25 3.61 8.06 13.74
N ASP A 26 3.62 8.18 12.41
CA ASP A 26 3.47 7.01 11.52
C ASP A 26 4.61 6.00 11.72
N GLN A 27 5.83 6.50 11.95
CA GLN A 27 6.98 5.64 12.24
C GLN A 27 6.79 4.89 13.56
N LEU A 28 6.32 5.57 14.61
CA LEU A 28 6.06 4.93 15.90
C LEU A 28 4.98 3.84 15.80
N ASP A 29 3.88 4.15 15.10
CA ASP A 29 2.74 3.25 14.94
C ASP A 29 3.12 2.02 14.10
N LEU A 30 3.90 2.20 13.03
CA LEU A 30 4.42 1.09 12.23
C LEU A 30 5.36 0.18 13.02
N GLU A 31 6.23 0.74 13.85
CA GLU A 31 7.14 -0.05 14.68
C GLU A 31 6.39 -0.84 15.77
N ALA A 32 5.35 -0.25 16.36
CA ALA A 32 4.48 -0.95 17.31
C ALA A 32 3.76 -2.12 16.63
N LEU A 33 3.09 -1.86 15.50
CA LEU A 33 2.36 -2.88 14.74
C LEU A 33 3.29 -4.01 14.24
N ALA A 34 4.49 -3.68 13.78
CA ALA A 34 5.46 -4.68 13.34
C ALA A 34 5.89 -5.61 14.49
N LYS A 35 6.08 -5.08 15.71
CA LYS A 35 6.41 -5.89 16.89
C LYS A 35 5.26 -6.81 17.28
N GLU A 36 4.03 -6.32 17.27
CA GLU A 36 2.85 -7.12 17.55
C GLU A 36 2.71 -8.28 16.56
N LEU A 37 2.83 -8.00 15.26
CA LEU A 37 2.78 -9.03 14.21
C LEU A 37 3.95 -10.02 14.32
N MET A 38 5.15 -9.53 14.67
CA MET A 38 6.31 -10.40 14.90
C MET A 38 6.12 -11.34 16.10
N ALA A 39 5.41 -10.88 17.14
CA ALA A 39 5.08 -11.69 18.31
C ALA A 39 3.94 -12.69 18.01
N ALA A 40 2.95 -12.28 17.22
CA ALA A 40 1.78 -13.09 16.89
C ALA A 40 2.03 -14.16 15.81
N ARG A 41 3.11 -14.04 15.01
CA ARG A 41 3.38 -14.99 13.91
C ARG A 41 3.56 -16.42 14.43
N ALA A 42 2.89 -17.37 13.79
CA ALA A 42 3.00 -18.79 14.12
C ALA A 42 4.37 -19.39 13.73
N HIS A 43 4.96 -18.92 12.64
CA HIS A 43 6.24 -19.42 12.13
C HIS A 43 7.33 -18.36 12.24
N LYS A 44 8.46 -18.74 12.85
CA LYS A 44 9.61 -17.86 13.07
C LYS A 44 10.57 -17.87 11.87
N GLY A 45 10.04 -17.55 10.68
CA GLY A 45 10.83 -17.39 9.45
C GLY A 45 11.30 -15.94 9.26
N GLU A 46 10.69 -15.24 8.31
CA GLU A 46 11.03 -13.85 8.00
C GLU A 46 10.66 -12.87 9.13
N ARG A 47 11.53 -11.89 9.39
CA ARG A 47 11.26 -10.78 10.32
C ARG A 47 10.24 -9.83 9.71
N ILE A 48 9.16 -9.57 10.46
CA ILE A 48 8.19 -8.51 10.14
C ILE A 48 8.73 -7.21 10.73
N THR A 49 8.81 -6.15 9.92
CA THR A 49 9.37 -4.83 10.26
C THR A 49 8.50 -3.73 9.66
N ALA A 50 8.69 -2.47 10.07
CA ALA A 50 8.03 -1.31 9.44
C ALA A 50 8.18 -1.32 7.91
N ASN A 51 9.36 -1.64 7.38
CA ASN A 51 9.60 -1.78 5.94
C ASN A 51 8.74 -2.86 5.27
N THR A 52 8.43 -3.94 5.99
CA THR A 52 7.53 -4.99 5.48
C THR A 52 6.12 -4.44 5.33
N LEU A 53 5.64 -3.69 6.32
CA LEU A 53 4.32 -3.05 6.30
C LEU A 53 4.21 -1.97 5.23
N ILE A 54 5.24 -1.14 5.06
CA ILE A 54 5.31 -0.14 3.97
C ILE A 54 5.19 -0.82 2.60
N ARG A 55 5.93 -1.91 2.37
CA ARG A 55 5.83 -2.69 1.12
C ARG A 55 4.44 -3.26 0.90
N ILE A 56 3.77 -3.74 1.96
CA ILE A 56 2.39 -4.23 1.89
C ILE A 56 1.44 -3.08 1.52
N GLY A 57 1.57 -1.91 2.16
CA GLY A 57 0.78 -0.72 1.85
C GLY A 57 0.90 -0.29 0.38
N VAL A 58 2.13 -0.26 -0.16
CA VAL A 58 2.36 0.01 -1.58
C VAL A 58 1.68 -1.04 -2.47
N LYS A 59 1.72 -2.32 -2.09
CA LYS A 59 1.04 -3.38 -2.86
C LYS A 59 -0.48 -3.24 -2.79
N ALA A 60 -1.05 -2.83 -1.66
CA ALA A 60 -2.47 -2.57 -1.54
C ALA A 60 -2.91 -1.44 -2.49
N VAL A 61 -2.19 -0.31 -2.49
CA VAL A 61 -2.44 0.81 -3.41
C VAL A 61 -2.39 0.36 -4.88
N LEU A 62 -1.35 -0.40 -5.26
CA LEU A 62 -1.20 -0.89 -6.64
C LEU A 62 -2.22 -1.97 -7.01
N ARG A 63 -2.75 -2.74 -6.06
CA ARG A 63 -3.75 -3.78 -6.30
C ARG A 63 -5.15 -3.20 -6.47
N HIS A 64 -5.44 -2.11 -5.75
CA HIS A 64 -6.76 -1.50 -5.62
C HIS A 64 -6.82 -0.10 -6.22
N GLN A 65 -6.23 0.06 -7.42
CA GLN A 65 -6.12 1.37 -8.08
C GLN A 65 -7.48 2.04 -8.35
N SER A 66 -8.53 1.26 -8.54
CA SER A 66 -9.90 1.77 -8.73
C SER A 66 -10.46 2.52 -7.52
N GLY A 67 -9.89 2.31 -6.33
CA GLY A 67 -10.26 3.03 -5.11
C GLY A 67 -9.55 4.38 -4.94
N LEU A 68 -8.62 4.73 -5.83
CA LEU A 68 -7.90 6.01 -5.80
C LEU A 68 -8.66 7.02 -6.66
N ALA A 69 -9.45 7.88 -6.02
CA ALA A 69 -10.23 8.93 -6.66
C ALA A 69 -10.04 10.27 -5.95
N GLY A 70 -9.91 11.36 -6.72
CA GLY A 70 -9.65 12.71 -6.23
C GLY A 70 -8.37 13.31 -6.82
N ASP A 71 -8.17 14.60 -6.58
CA ASP A 71 -7.07 15.40 -7.14
C ASP A 71 -6.01 15.76 -6.10
N THR A 72 -6.33 15.60 -4.81
CA THR A 72 -5.40 15.84 -3.70
C THR A 72 -5.03 14.56 -2.96
N GLU A 73 -3.87 14.55 -2.29
CA GLU A 73 -3.46 13.41 -1.45
C GLU A 73 -4.49 13.09 -0.36
N ALA A 74 -5.09 14.13 0.23
CA ALA A 74 -6.11 13.96 1.26
C ALA A 74 -7.35 13.24 0.72
N GLU A 75 -7.86 13.66 -0.44
CA GLU A 75 -9.00 13.02 -1.11
C GLU A 75 -8.68 11.59 -1.52
N LEU A 76 -7.53 11.38 -2.17
CA LEU A 76 -7.06 10.05 -2.57
C LEU A 76 -7.00 9.11 -1.37
N ARG A 77 -6.45 9.57 -0.24
CA ARG A 77 -6.36 8.78 0.99
C ARG A 77 -7.73 8.49 1.58
N GLU A 78 -8.60 9.49 1.71
CA GLU A 78 -9.94 9.32 2.29
C GLU A 78 -10.77 8.33 1.47
N LYS A 79 -10.84 8.51 0.14
CA LYS A 79 -11.57 7.62 -0.76
C LYS A 79 -10.99 6.22 -0.78
N PHE A 80 -9.67 6.09 -0.78
CA PHE A 80 -9.03 4.78 -0.76
C PHE A 80 -9.33 4.01 0.53
N LEU A 81 -9.33 4.69 1.68
CA LEU A 81 -9.69 4.06 2.95
C LEU A 81 -11.17 3.66 3.00
N ALA A 82 -12.08 4.50 2.52
CA ALA A 82 -13.51 4.16 2.41
C ALA A 82 -13.73 2.95 1.47
N TYR A 83 -13.01 2.89 0.35
CA TYR A 83 -13.01 1.77 -0.57
C TYR A 83 -12.56 0.46 0.11
N LEU A 84 -11.46 0.50 0.89
CA LEU A 84 -10.97 -0.68 1.61
C LEU A 84 -11.91 -1.13 2.73
N SER A 85 -12.63 -0.21 3.36
CA SER A 85 -13.67 -0.51 4.36
C SER A 85 -14.95 -1.06 3.75
N GLY A 86 -15.10 -1.02 2.42
CA GLY A 86 -16.32 -1.45 1.72
C GLY A 86 -17.46 -0.44 1.75
N GLU A 87 -17.24 0.75 2.32
CA GLU A 87 -18.27 1.79 2.45
C GLU A 87 -18.70 2.36 1.09
N ASP A 88 -17.82 2.31 0.08
CA ASP A 88 -18.14 2.74 -1.28
C ASP A 88 -18.90 1.68 -2.10
N GLN A 89 -18.89 0.40 -1.71
CA GLN A 89 -19.62 -0.67 -2.43
C GLN A 89 -21.14 -0.63 -2.20
N HIS A 90 -21.63 0.21 -1.27
CA HIS A 90 -23.05 0.35 -0.95
C HIS A 90 -23.77 1.53 -1.63
N ARG A 91 -23.06 2.36 -2.41
CA ARG A 91 -23.68 3.52 -3.08
C ARG A 91 -24.20 3.25 -4.48
N ASP A 92 -23.88 2.09 -5.07
CA ASP A 92 -24.24 1.74 -6.46
C ASP A 92 -25.41 0.73 -6.57
N GLY A 93 -26.15 0.53 -5.47
CA GLY A 93 -27.22 -0.46 -5.36
C GLY A 93 -28.64 0.02 -5.67
N THR A 94 -28.82 1.22 -6.21
CA THR A 94 -30.15 1.74 -6.57
C THR A 94 -30.16 2.17 -8.03
N HIS A 95 -30.26 1.20 -8.94
CA HIS A 95 -30.82 1.41 -10.27
C HIS A 95 -31.81 0.29 -10.57
N ASP A 96 -33.06 0.73 -10.75
CA ASP A 96 -34.32 0.06 -11.13
C ASP A 96 -35.08 -0.75 -10.06
#